data_AF-A0A926Q4D7-F1
#
_entry.id   AF-A0A926Q4D7-F1
#
_cell.length_a   1.000
_cell.length_b   1.000
_cell.length_c   1.000
_cell.angle_alpha   90.00
_cell.angle_beta   90.00
_cell.angle_gamma   90.00
#
_symmetry.space_group_name_H-M   'P 1'
#
loop_
_entity.id
_entity.type
_entity.pdbx_description
1 polymer ?
#
loop_
_entity_poly.entity_id
_entity_poly.type
_entity_poly.pdbx_seq_one_letter_code
_entity_poly.pdbx_strand_id
1 'polypeptide(L)'
;MESEFKQVMSERTDEELIKIVTVEREKYQPLAIEAAELEIDKRNIDTLNFEQIREKATAGKVQKEKVDSNVVGSGIRFVNFLIDFIVWLVLAFILSFILGLFVQPTNQEIISLMGFILLLGTYITYYAVMEIKLQKTVGKFVTKTKVVKINGENPTDGDIITRTFCRLIPFDRLSFLFVKNGIHDFLSKTKVIKDKIE
;
A
#
# COMPACT_ATOMS: atom_id res chain seq x y z
N MET A 1 31.11 -15.07 19.18
CA MET A 1 29.88 -14.41 19.67
C MET A 1 30.10 -12.96 20.07
N GLU A 2 30.81 -12.62 21.15
CA GLU A 2 30.92 -11.21 21.58
C GLU A 2 31.66 -10.31 20.55
N SER A 3 32.68 -10.84 19.87
CA SER A 3 33.36 -10.12 18.79
C SER A 3 32.50 -9.96 17.53
N GLU A 4 31.58 -10.89 17.27
CA GLU A 4 30.69 -10.85 16.10
C GLU A 4 29.64 -9.75 16.28
N PHE A 5 29.06 -9.59 17.48
CA PHE A 5 28.12 -8.50 17.75
C PHE A 5 28.78 -7.12 17.61
N LYS A 6 30.01 -6.94 18.10
CA LYS A 6 30.76 -5.69 17.94
C LYS A 6 31.02 -5.36 16.48
N GLN A 7 31.40 -6.37 15.67
CA GLN A 7 31.60 -6.19 14.23
C GLN A 7 30.29 -5.79 13.53
N VAL A 8 29.20 -6.51 13.81
CA VAL A 8 27.88 -6.21 13.22
C VAL A 8 27.39 -4.82 13.60
N MET A 9 27.57 -4.38 14.85
CA MET A 9 27.15 -3.03 15.27
C MET A 9 28.04 -1.94 14.70
N SER A 10 29.33 -2.21 14.44
CA SER A 10 30.22 -1.25 13.78
C SER A 10 29.85 -0.95 12.32
N GLU A 11 29.17 -1.88 11.65
CA GLU A 11 28.69 -1.69 10.27
C GLU A 11 27.33 -0.95 10.20
N ARG A 12 26.64 -0.78 11.33
CA ARG A 12 25.35 -0.09 11.39
C ARG A 12 25.50 1.42 11.34
N THR A 13 24.47 2.07 10.81
CA THR A 13 24.33 3.53 10.87
C THR A 13 23.95 4.00 12.26
N ASP A 14 24.21 5.27 12.57
CA ASP A 14 23.90 5.87 13.86
C ASP A 14 22.41 5.78 14.19
N GLU A 15 21.52 6.01 13.20
CA GLU A 15 20.08 5.85 13.38
C GLU A 15 19.65 4.40 13.70
N GLU A 16 20.31 3.42 13.10
CA GLU A 16 20.02 2.00 13.36
C GLU A 16 20.45 1.60 14.77
N LEU A 17 21.63 2.03 15.21
CA LEU A 17 22.12 1.78 16.57
C LEU A 17 21.15 2.38 17.60
N ILE A 18 20.70 3.62 17.37
CA ILE A 18 19.70 4.29 18.23
C ILE A 18 18.40 3.50 18.28
N LYS A 19 17.87 3.05 17.14
CA LYS A 19 16.63 2.24 17.09
C LYS A 19 16.76 0.93 17.86
N ILE A 20 17.92 0.27 17.77
CA ILE A 20 18.20 -1.01 18.46
C ILE A 20 18.17 -0.83 19.98
N VAL A 21 18.86 0.19 20.51
CA VAL A 21 18.98 0.38 21.97
C VAL A 21 17.73 0.99 22.60
N THR A 22 16.90 1.69 21.81
CA THR A 22 15.67 2.36 22.29
C THR A 22 14.41 1.54 22.01
N VAL A 23 13.99 1.49 20.75
CA VAL A 23 12.66 1.04 20.35
C VAL A 23 12.62 -0.46 20.10
N GLU A 24 13.70 -1.04 19.59
CA GLU A 24 13.77 -2.46 19.26
C GLU A 24 14.48 -3.30 20.31
N ARG A 25 14.77 -2.74 21.49
CA ARG A 25 15.54 -3.36 22.57
C ARG A 25 15.09 -4.79 22.89
N GLU A 26 13.78 -5.02 22.90
CA GLU A 26 13.16 -6.33 23.21
C GLU A 26 13.37 -7.40 22.12
N LYS A 27 13.73 -7.01 20.89
CA LYS A 27 13.97 -7.95 19.78
C LYS A 27 15.39 -8.52 19.77
N TYR A 28 16.29 -7.94 20.56
CA TYR A 28 17.71 -8.28 20.54
C TYR A 28 18.16 -8.90 21.86
N GLN A 29 19.20 -9.72 21.78
CA GLN A 29 19.82 -10.31 22.96
C GLN A 29 20.56 -9.21 23.76
N PRO A 30 20.66 -9.33 25.10
CA PRO A 30 21.34 -8.33 25.94
C PRO A 30 22.77 -8.01 25.49
N LEU A 31 23.54 -9.02 25.07
CA LEU A 31 24.90 -8.86 24.56
C LEU A 31 24.97 -8.03 23.26
N ALA A 32 23.93 -8.09 22.42
CA ALA A 32 23.86 -7.28 21.20
C ALA A 32 23.52 -5.82 21.51
N ILE A 33 22.69 -5.58 22.54
CA ILE A 33 22.37 -4.24 23.03
C ILE A 33 23.60 -3.58 23.65
N GLU A 34 24.35 -4.30 24.47
CA GLU A 34 25.59 -3.81 25.07
C GLU A 34 26.63 -3.46 23.98
N ALA A 35 26.78 -4.31 22.96
CA ALA A 35 27.66 -4.01 21.83
C ALA A 35 27.22 -2.75 21.05
N ALA A 36 25.92 -2.50 20.94
CA ALA A 36 25.39 -1.29 20.30
C ALA A 36 25.58 -0.04 21.15
N GLU A 37 25.36 -0.12 22.47
CA GLU A 37 25.63 0.97 23.43
C GLU A 37 27.12 1.37 23.42
N LEU A 38 28.03 0.38 23.43
CA LEU A 38 29.47 0.62 23.33
C LEU A 38 29.88 1.30 22.02
N GLU A 39 29.26 0.94 20.90
CA GLU A 39 29.55 1.54 19.60
C GLU A 39 28.97 2.97 19.50
N ILE A 40 27.82 3.24 20.13
CA ILE A 40 27.24 4.59 20.27
C ILE A 40 28.19 5.49 21.06
N ASP A 41 28.67 5.01 22.22
CA ASP A 41 29.60 5.76 23.08
C ASP A 41 30.92 6.03 22.35
N LYS A 42 31.44 5.04 21.63
CA LYS A 42 32.66 5.16 20.82
C LYS A 42 32.52 6.19 19.70
N ARG A 43 31.33 6.35 19.13
CA ARG A 43 31.02 7.35 18.09
C ARG A 43 30.65 8.72 18.66
N ASN A 44 30.54 8.84 19.97
CA ASN A 44 30.15 10.06 20.67
C ASN A 44 28.86 10.67 20.08
N ILE A 45 27.87 9.81 19.82
CA ILE A 45 26.61 10.21 19.18
C ILE A 45 25.79 11.03 20.19
N ASP A 46 25.37 12.22 19.77
CA ASP A 46 24.61 13.14 20.61
C ASP A 46 23.24 12.56 20.99
N THR A 47 23.01 12.40 22.29
CA THR A 47 21.78 11.83 22.87
C THR A 47 20.60 12.78 22.76
N LEU A 48 20.80 14.04 22.39
CA LEU A 48 19.72 15.00 22.16
C LEU A 48 18.76 14.58 21.03
N ASN A 49 19.26 13.85 20.03
CA ASN A 49 18.44 13.30 18.95
C ASN A 49 17.83 11.92 19.29
N PHE A 50 18.26 11.27 20.38
CA PHE A 50 17.75 9.94 20.74
C PHE A 50 16.28 9.99 21.10
N GLU A 51 15.86 10.96 21.90
CA GLU A 51 14.45 11.07 22.30
C GLU A 51 13.56 11.37 21.08
N GLN A 52 14.01 12.22 20.15
CA GLN A 52 13.26 12.49 18.91
C GLN A 52 13.17 11.26 18.00
N ILE A 53 14.25 10.49 17.86
CA ILE A 53 14.28 9.27 17.06
C ILE A 53 13.42 8.19 17.70
N ARG A 54 13.48 8.06 19.04
CA ARG A 54 12.65 7.17 19.84
C ARG A 54 11.18 7.53 19.71
N GLU A 55 10.81 8.79 19.86
CA GLU A 55 9.44 9.27 19.67
C GLU A 55 8.95 8.97 18.25
N LYS A 56 9.73 9.30 17.21
CA LYS A 56 9.38 9.00 15.81
C LYS A 56 9.21 7.50 15.56
N ALA A 57 10.12 6.68 16.07
CA ALA A 57 10.07 5.23 15.89
C ALA A 57 8.95 4.57 16.71
N THR A 58 8.65 5.10 17.90
CA THR A 58 7.51 4.67 18.73
C THR A 58 6.19 5.08 18.08
N ALA A 59 6.07 6.32 17.60
CA ALA A 59 4.93 6.81 16.84
C ALA A 59 4.68 5.96 15.58
N GLY A 60 5.75 5.62 14.84
CA GLY A 60 5.67 4.73 13.67
C GLY A 60 5.21 3.31 14.03
N LYS A 61 5.65 2.74 15.15
CA LYS A 61 5.16 1.46 15.65
C LYS A 61 3.68 1.50 16.03
N VAL A 62 3.28 2.49 16.81
CA VAL A 62 1.88 2.71 17.21
C VAL A 62 0.99 2.91 15.99
N GLN A 63 1.45 3.67 14.99
CA GLN A 63 0.71 3.90 13.76
C GLN A 63 0.56 2.60 12.95
N LYS A 64 1.62 1.79 12.85
CA LYS A 64 1.57 0.48 12.18
C LYS A 64 0.60 -0.49 12.89
N GLU A 65 0.61 -0.52 14.22
CA GLU A 65 -0.36 -1.31 15.01
C GLU A 65 -1.80 -0.80 14.83
N LYS A 66 -2.01 0.52 14.77
CA LYS A 66 -3.31 1.13 14.43
C LYS A 66 -3.75 0.73 13.02
N VAL A 67 -2.85 0.69 12.04
CA VAL A 67 -3.16 0.20 10.69
C VAL A 67 -3.56 -1.26 10.73
N ASP A 68 -2.76 -2.11 11.38
CA ASP A 68 -2.94 -3.57 11.43
C ASP A 68 -4.23 -4.00 12.14
N SER A 69 -4.63 -3.27 13.19
CA SER A 69 -5.90 -3.49 13.90
C SER A 69 -7.13 -3.03 13.11
N ASN A 70 -7.00 -2.07 12.20
CA ASN A 70 -8.11 -1.55 11.38
C ASN A 70 -8.15 -2.13 9.96
N VAL A 71 -7.33 -3.15 9.67
CA VAL A 71 -7.34 -3.83 8.36
C VAL A 71 -8.70 -4.46 8.10
N VAL A 72 -9.20 -4.19 6.90
CA VAL A 72 -10.51 -4.65 6.45
C VAL A 72 -10.42 -6.09 5.95
N GLY A 73 -11.38 -6.92 6.39
CA GLY A 73 -11.52 -8.31 5.97
C GLY A 73 -11.84 -8.48 4.48
N SER A 74 -11.60 -9.68 3.95
CA SER A 74 -11.73 -9.99 2.51
C SER A 74 -13.13 -9.69 1.94
N GLY A 75 -14.20 -9.94 2.71
CA GLY A 75 -15.58 -9.69 2.24
C GLY A 75 -15.88 -8.24 1.87
N ILE A 76 -15.42 -7.27 2.66
CA ILE A 76 -15.62 -5.84 2.32
C ILE A 76 -14.78 -5.44 1.11
N ARG A 77 -13.60 -6.06 0.92
CA ARG A 77 -12.79 -5.86 -0.29
C ARG A 77 -13.49 -6.41 -1.53
N PHE A 78 -14.18 -7.54 -1.40
CA PHE A 78 -15.03 -8.07 -2.48
C PHE A 78 -16.19 -7.13 -2.80
N VAL A 79 -16.87 -6.58 -1.77
CA VAL A 79 -17.95 -5.60 -1.98
C VAL A 79 -17.42 -4.34 -2.67
N ASN A 80 -16.24 -3.84 -2.29
CA ASN A 80 -15.57 -2.75 -3.00
C ASN A 80 -15.38 -3.05 -4.48
N PHE A 81 -14.82 -4.22 -4.77
CA PHE A 81 -14.61 -4.68 -6.14
C PHE A 81 -15.93 -4.78 -6.90
N LEU A 82 -16.97 -5.34 -6.31
CA LEU A 82 -18.28 -5.50 -6.95
C LEU A 82 -18.91 -4.15 -7.29
N ILE A 83 -18.90 -3.20 -6.36
CA ILE A 83 -19.43 -1.85 -6.59
C ILE A 83 -18.62 -1.15 -7.69
N ASP A 84 -17.29 -1.17 -7.59
CA ASP A 84 -16.43 -0.55 -8.60
C ASP A 84 -16.60 -1.20 -9.98
N PHE A 85 -16.82 -2.51 -10.03
CA PHE A 85 -17.10 -3.24 -11.27
C PHE A 85 -18.41 -2.79 -11.92
N ILE A 86 -19.48 -2.64 -11.13
CA ILE A 86 -20.78 -2.15 -11.62
C ILE A 86 -20.64 -0.72 -12.14
N VAL A 87 -19.98 0.17 -11.38
CA VAL A 87 -19.77 1.57 -11.79
C VAL A 87 -18.96 1.65 -13.07
N TRP A 88 -17.87 0.89 -13.16
CA TRP A 88 -17.06 0.81 -14.38
C TRP A 88 -17.86 0.28 -15.57
N LEU A 89 -18.68 -0.76 -15.41
CA LEU A 89 -19.52 -1.29 -16.48
C LEU A 89 -20.50 -0.24 -17.00
N VAL A 90 -21.15 0.52 -16.11
CA VAL A 90 -22.06 1.60 -16.50
C VAL A 90 -21.33 2.69 -17.28
N LEU A 91 -20.14 3.10 -16.81
CA LEU A 91 -19.32 4.10 -17.51
C LEU A 91 -18.85 3.61 -18.89
N ALA A 92 -18.39 2.36 -18.98
CA ALA A 92 -17.97 1.74 -20.23
C ALA A 92 -19.13 1.63 -21.22
N PHE A 93 -20.33 1.25 -20.74
CA PHE A 93 -21.54 1.18 -21.56
C PHE A 93 -21.94 2.55 -22.11
N ILE A 94 -21.98 3.59 -21.26
CA ILE A 94 -22.30 4.96 -21.68
C ILE A 94 -21.30 5.44 -22.74
N LEU A 95 -20.01 5.25 -22.50
CA LEU A 95 -18.98 5.68 -23.44
C LEU A 95 -19.04 4.91 -24.77
N SER A 96 -19.26 3.60 -24.71
CA SER A 96 -19.45 2.76 -25.90
C SER A 96 -20.67 3.19 -26.70
N PHE A 97 -21.77 3.52 -26.02
CA PHE A 97 -22.99 4.00 -26.68
C PHE A 97 -22.74 5.32 -27.39
N ILE A 98 -22.11 6.29 -26.71
CA ILE A 98 -21.76 7.60 -27.31
C ILE A 98 -20.86 7.41 -28.53
N LEU A 99 -19.80 6.61 -28.42
CA LEU A 99 -18.88 6.37 -29.54
C LEU A 99 -19.58 5.68 -30.71
N GLY A 100 -20.50 4.74 -30.45
CA GLY A 100 -21.28 4.06 -31.49
C GLY A 100 -22.22 4.99 -32.29
N LEU A 101 -22.58 6.16 -31.74
CA LEU A 101 -23.33 7.18 -32.49
C LEU A 101 -22.47 7.87 -33.57
N PHE A 102 -21.15 7.92 -33.39
CA PHE A 102 -20.22 8.61 -34.31
C PHE A 102 -19.39 7.65 -35.16
N VAL A 103 -19.09 6.46 -34.64
CA VAL A 103 -18.18 5.50 -35.26
C VAL A 103 -18.93 4.18 -35.46
N GLN A 104 -19.12 3.80 -36.73
CA GLN A 104 -19.78 2.55 -37.12
C GLN A 104 -18.83 1.73 -38.00
N PRO A 105 -17.86 1.02 -37.41
CA PRO A 105 -16.96 0.17 -38.18
C PRO A 105 -17.74 -0.99 -38.77
N THR A 106 -17.52 -1.31 -40.04
CA THR A 106 -18.18 -2.43 -40.71
C THR A 106 -17.43 -3.75 -40.55
N ASN A 107 -16.12 -3.68 -40.27
CA ASN A 107 -15.28 -4.87 -40.09
C ASN A 107 -15.36 -5.38 -38.64
N GLN A 108 -15.75 -6.64 -38.48
CA GLN A 108 -15.91 -7.31 -37.19
C GLN A 108 -14.61 -7.35 -36.35
N GLU A 109 -13.44 -7.48 -36.99
CA GLU A 109 -12.15 -7.46 -36.29
C GLU A 109 -11.87 -6.09 -35.66
N ILE A 110 -12.18 -5.02 -36.40
CA ILE A 110 -12.02 -3.64 -35.92
C ILE A 110 -12.98 -3.37 -34.77
N ILE A 111 -14.23 -3.83 -34.86
CA ILE A 111 -15.21 -3.70 -33.76
C ILE A 111 -14.68 -4.38 -32.49
N SER A 112 -14.17 -5.61 -32.61
CA SER A 112 -13.64 -6.37 -31.48
C SER A 112 -12.43 -5.67 -30.83
N LEU A 113 -11.47 -5.23 -31.65
CA LEU A 113 -10.27 -4.54 -31.19
C LEU A 113 -10.63 -3.22 -30.50
N MET A 114 -11.52 -2.42 -31.09
CA MET A 114 -11.98 -1.17 -30.51
C MET A 114 -12.71 -1.39 -29.19
N GLY A 115 -13.58 -2.40 -29.11
CA GLY A 115 -14.27 -2.78 -27.88
C GLY A 115 -13.30 -3.18 -26.77
N PHE A 116 -12.27 -3.97 -27.09
CA PHE A 116 -11.24 -4.36 -26.14
C PHE A 116 -10.44 -3.17 -25.61
N ILE A 117 -9.97 -2.30 -26.52
CA ILE A 117 -9.23 -1.07 -26.16
C ILE A 117 -10.11 -0.15 -25.30
N LEU A 118 -11.38 -0.01 -25.63
CA LEU A 118 -12.32 0.82 -24.88
C LEU A 118 -12.52 0.27 -23.46
N LEU A 119 -12.76 -1.03 -23.31
CA LEU A 119 -12.92 -1.67 -22.00
C LEU A 119 -11.66 -1.55 -21.15
N LEU A 120 -10.49 -1.86 -21.71
CA LEU A 120 -9.22 -1.77 -21.00
C LEU A 120 -8.88 -0.31 -20.63
N GLY A 121 -9.05 0.61 -21.58
CA GLY A 121 -8.80 2.04 -21.40
C GLY A 121 -9.70 2.63 -20.33
N THR A 122 -11.01 2.42 -20.42
CA THR A 122 -11.96 2.90 -19.40
C THR A 122 -11.68 2.32 -18.02
N TYR A 123 -11.27 1.05 -17.93
CA TYR A 123 -10.91 0.42 -16.66
C TYR A 123 -9.72 1.12 -16.02
N ILE A 124 -8.61 1.27 -16.76
CA ILE A 124 -7.40 1.92 -16.26
C ILE A 124 -7.70 3.38 -15.90
N THR A 125 -8.39 4.12 -16.79
CA THR A 125 -8.74 5.52 -16.54
C THR A 125 -9.62 5.68 -15.32
N TYR A 126 -10.64 4.84 -15.13
CA TYR A 126 -11.51 4.91 -13.95
C TYR A 126 -10.71 4.77 -12.65
N TYR A 127 -9.91 3.71 -12.52
CA TYR A 127 -9.13 3.50 -11.30
C TYR A 127 -8.04 4.54 -11.09
N ALA A 128 -7.30 4.92 -12.14
CA ALA A 128 -6.24 5.91 -12.05
C ALA A 128 -6.79 7.28 -11.66
N VAL A 129 -7.83 7.77 -12.34
CA VAL A 129 -8.41 9.10 -12.06
C VAL A 129 -9.01 9.14 -10.66
N MET A 130 -9.79 8.12 -10.28
CA MET A 130 -10.42 8.06 -8.97
C MET A 130 -9.38 7.98 -7.85
N GLU A 131 -8.38 7.10 -7.97
CA GLU A 131 -7.41 6.93 -6.90
C GLU A 131 -6.41 8.09 -6.83
N ILE A 132 -5.95 8.66 -7.95
CA ILE A 132 -5.04 9.81 -7.92
C ILE A 132 -5.74 11.05 -7.37
N LYS A 133 -6.95 11.38 -7.85
CA LYS A 133 -7.65 12.61 -7.44
C LYS A 133 -8.36 12.52 -6.10
N LEU A 134 -8.97 11.37 -5.81
CA LEU A 134 -9.86 11.22 -4.65
C LEU A 134 -9.31 10.25 -3.60
N GLN A 135 -8.16 9.60 -3.86
CA GLN A 135 -7.54 8.58 -2.99
C GLN A 135 -8.44 7.37 -2.69
N LYS A 136 -9.63 7.33 -3.30
CA LYS A 136 -10.71 6.38 -3.08
C LYS A 136 -11.48 6.17 -4.36
N THR A 137 -11.92 4.94 -4.57
CA THR A 137 -12.85 4.55 -5.64
C THR A 137 -14.29 4.62 -5.11
N VAL A 138 -15.29 4.55 -5.99
CA VAL A 138 -16.70 4.63 -5.58
C VAL A 138 -17.06 3.53 -4.57
N GLY A 139 -16.59 2.30 -4.80
CA GLY A 139 -16.78 1.21 -3.85
C GLY A 139 -16.23 1.53 -2.46
N LYS A 140 -15.04 2.13 -2.39
CA LYS A 140 -14.42 2.53 -1.12
C LYS A 140 -15.15 3.67 -0.42
N PHE A 141 -15.75 4.60 -1.17
CA PHE A 141 -16.63 5.62 -0.59
C PHE A 141 -17.86 4.98 0.06
N VAL A 142 -18.48 4.01 -0.62
CA VAL A 142 -19.67 3.32 -0.11
C VAL A 142 -19.36 2.47 1.11
N THR A 143 -18.28 1.70 1.10
CA THR A 143 -17.91 0.82 2.22
C THR A 143 -17.16 1.55 3.34
N LYS A 144 -16.90 2.86 3.18
CA LYS A 144 -16.10 3.67 4.11
C LYS A 144 -14.76 3.02 4.39
N THR A 145 -14.02 2.74 3.32
CA THR A 145 -12.67 2.18 3.40
C THR A 145 -11.66 3.11 2.72
N LYS A 146 -10.40 3.02 3.14
CA LYS A 146 -9.30 3.78 2.52
C LYS A 146 -8.06 2.91 2.35
N VAL A 147 -7.25 3.26 1.37
CA VAL A 147 -5.94 2.64 1.14
C VAL A 147 -4.90 3.50 1.85
N VAL A 148 -4.04 2.87 2.63
CA VAL A 148 -2.89 3.48 3.29
C VAL A 148 -1.66 2.62 3.05
N LYS A 149 -0.48 3.21 3.15
CA LYS A 149 0.78 2.46 3.17
C LYS A 149 0.90 1.64 4.46
N ILE A 150 1.83 0.69 4.50
CA ILE A 150 2.11 -0.12 5.72
C ILE A 150 2.50 0.77 6.92
N ASN A 151 3.11 1.93 6.70
CA ASN A 151 3.43 2.92 7.74
C ASN A 151 2.24 3.81 8.12
N GLY A 152 1.08 3.69 7.47
CA GLY A 152 -0.13 4.46 7.75
C GLY A 152 -0.23 5.81 7.03
N GLU A 153 0.76 6.16 6.21
CA GLU A 153 0.72 7.34 5.34
C GLU A 153 -0.21 7.12 4.14
N ASN A 154 -0.61 8.21 3.50
CA ASN A 154 -1.33 8.15 2.23
C ASN A 154 -0.42 7.58 1.12
N PRO A 155 -0.95 6.76 0.21
CA PRO A 155 -0.18 6.26 -0.92
C PRO A 155 0.22 7.42 -1.84
N THR A 156 1.41 7.35 -2.43
CA THR A 156 1.81 8.34 -3.45
C THR A 156 1.20 7.96 -4.80
N ASP A 157 1.18 8.91 -5.74
CA ASP A 157 0.65 8.67 -7.09
C ASP A 157 1.34 7.48 -7.78
N GLY A 158 2.65 7.31 -7.57
CA GLY A 158 3.41 6.16 -8.08
C GLY A 158 2.96 4.81 -7.50
N ASP A 159 2.62 4.76 -6.21
CA ASP A 159 2.09 3.55 -5.57
C ASP A 159 0.70 3.20 -6.13
N ILE A 160 -0.13 4.21 -6.38
CA ILE A 160 -1.47 4.06 -6.96
C ILE A 160 -1.41 3.54 -8.40
N ILE A 161 -0.49 4.07 -9.19
CA ILE A 161 -0.27 3.63 -10.58
C ILE A 161 0.18 2.17 -10.58
N THR A 162 1.19 1.82 -9.78
CA THR A 162 1.68 0.45 -9.62
C THR A 162 0.53 -0.49 -9.22
N ARG A 163 -0.28 -0.08 -8.24
CA ARG A 163 -1.46 -0.82 -7.78
C ARG A 163 -2.49 -1.00 -8.90
N THR A 164 -2.71 0.00 -9.75
CA THR A 164 -3.64 -0.07 -10.89
C THR A 164 -3.16 -1.05 -11.95
N PHE A 165 -1.87 -1.06 -12.29
CA PHE A 165 -1.29 -2.04 -13.21
C PHE A 165 -1.32 -3.46 -12.62
N CYS A 166 -1.03 -3.64 -11.34
CA CYS A 166 -1.09 -4.96 -10.69
C CYS A 166 -2.51 -5.57 -10.70
N ARG A 167 -3.58 -4.76 -10.73
CA ARG A 167 -4.96 -5.26 -10.85
C ARG A 167 -5.31 -5.83 -12.23
N LEU A 168 -4.49 -5.55 -13.26
CA LEU A 168 -4.64 -6.18 -14.58
C LEU A 168 -4.23 -7.65 -14.55
N ILE A 169 -3.50 -8.09 -13.52
CA ILE A 169 -3.12 -9.49 -13.34
C ILE A 169 -4.40 -10.30 -13.06
N PRO A 170 -4.78 -11.26 -13.91
CA PRO A 170 -6.09 -11.94 -13.83
C PRO A 170 -6.30 -12.72 -12.52
N PHE A 171 -5.24 -13.21 -11.89
CA PHE A 171 -5.30 -13.96 -10.62
C PHE A 171 -5.27 -13.06 -9.37
N ASP A 172 -4.97 -11.77 -9.52
CA ASP A 172 -4.91 -10.83 -8.38
C ASP A 172 -6.30 -10.65 -7.74
N ARG A 173 -7.36 -10.65 -8.56
CA ARG A 173 -8.75 -10.55 -8.09
C ARG A 173 -9.29 -11.81 -7.42
N LEU A 174 -8.63 -12.95 -7.57
CA LEU A 174 -8.97 -14.14 -6.79
C LEU A 174 -8.04 -14.28 -5.58
N SER A 175 -6.86 -13.66 -5.62
CA SER A 175 -5.86 -13.77 -4.55
C SER A 175 -6.38 -13.30 -3.19
N PHE A 176 -7.25 -12.29 -3.14
CA PHE A 176 -7.82 -11.82 -1.86
C PHE A 176 -8.80 -12.81 -1.21
N LEU A 177 -9.30 -13.81 -1.95
CA LEU A 177 -10.14 -14.89 -1.39
C LEU A 177 -9.29 -15.97 -0.70
N PHE A 178 -8.04 -16.14 -1.11
CA PHE A 178 -7.14 -17.17 -0.59
C PHE A 178 -6.03 -16.62 0.30
N VAL A 179 -5.71 -15.33 0.21
CA VAL A 179 -4.62 -14.67 0.93
C VAL A 179 -5.12 -13.39 1.59
N LYS A 180 -4.63 -13.12 2.82
CA LYS A 180 -5.04 -11.96 3.65
C LYS A 180 -4.78 -10.61 2.96
N ASN A 181 -3.81 -10.56 2.04
CA ASN A 181 -3.49 -9.41 1.20
C ASN A 181 -3.58 -9.83 -0.28
N GLY A 182 -4.16 -8.98 -1.13
CA GLY A 182 -4.11 -9.17 -2.58
C GLY A 182 -2.69 -9.00 -3.12
N ILE A 183 -2.37 -9.59 -4.27
CA ILE A 183 -1.06 -9.47 -4.92
C ILE A 183 -0.73 -7.98 -5.17
N HIS A 184 -1.71 -7.17 -5.57
CA HIS A 184 -1.56 -5.74 -5.76
C HIS A 184 -1.25 -4.98 -4.46
N ASP A 185 -1.82 -5.38 -3.32
CA ASP A 185 -1.55 -4.77 -2.02
C ASP A 185 -0.14 -5.10 -1.54
N PHE A 186 0.32 -6.33 -1.80
CA PHE A 186 1.69 -6.75 -1.49
C PHE A 186 2.72 -5.99 -2.34
N LEU A 187 2.51 -5.93 -3.66
CA LEU A 187 3.43 -5.26 -4.60
C LEU A 187 3.47 -3.75 -4.40
N SER A 188 2.34 -3.11 -4.08
CA SER A 188 2.27 -1.68 -3.78
C SER A 188 2.62 -1.31 -2.34
N LYS A 189 2.90 -2.31 -1.47
CA LYS A 189 3.13 -2.10 -0.03
C LYS A 189 2.01 -1.27 0.64
N THR A 190 0.76 -1.54 0.25
CA THR A 190 -0.43 -0.87 0.79
C THR A 190 -1.35 -1.83 1.53
N LYS A 191 -2.23 -1.27 2.37
CA LYS A 191 -3.29 -1.98 3.09
C LYS A 191 -4.60 -1.20 2.98
N VAL A 192 -5.70 -1.94 2.94
CA VAL A 192 -7.04 -1.36 3.03
C VAL A 192 -7.49 -1.39 4.49
N ILE A 193 -7.75 -0.20 5.04
CA ILE A 193 -8.26 -0.03 6.41
C ILE A 193 -9.65 0.60 6.40
N LYS A 194 -10.38 0.42 7.50
CA LYS A 194 -11.66 1.08 7.70
C LYS A 194 -11.41 2.58 7.86
N ASP A 195 -12.14 3.37 7.11
CA ASP A 195 -12.07 4.82 7.19
C ASP A 195 -12.82 5.25 8.44
N LYS A 196 -12.10 5.30 9.57
CA LYS A 196 -12.57 6.00 10.75
C LYS A 196 -12.50 7.48 10.40
N ILE A 197 -13.66 8.04 10.06
CA ILE A 197 -13.90 9.47 10.11
C ILE A 197 -13.70 9.82 11.59
N GLU A 198 -12.51 10.34 11.94
CA GLU A 198 -12.36 11.14 13.16
C GLU A 198 -13.13 12.46 12.96
#